data_AF-H5THD5-F1
#
_entry.id   AF-H5THD5-F1
#
_cell.length_a   1.000
_cell.length_b   1.000
_cell.length_c   1.000
_cell.angle_alpha   90.00
_cell.angle_beta   90.00
_cell.angle_gamma   90.00
#
_symmetry.space_group_name_H-M   'P 1'
#
loop_
_entity.id
_entity.type
_entity.pdbx_description
1 polymer ?
#
loop_
_entity_poly.entity_id
_entity_poly.type
_entity_poly.pdbx_seq_one_letter_code
_entity_poly.pdbx_strand_id
1 'polypeptide(L)'
;MSVPGHHRLPQHHRTSARIGARYPRGWEVSSEDYESMLIKLPPDVTRVTASMRLSLEAEFGGWELSRVRLYSDGTRKVLLRRKKPPRRRGGDHLADGSAQAC
;
A
#
# COMPACT_ATOMS: atom_id res chain seq x y z
N MET A 1 4.42 46.18 24.73
CA MET A 1 4.31 44.72 24.98
C MET A 1 3.47 44.13 23.85
N SER A 2 4.09 43.67 22.76
CA SER A 2 3.36 43.07 21.62
C SER A 2 4.05 41.80 21.17
N VAL A 3 3.41 40.67 21.46
CA VAL A 3 3.43 39.48 20.59
C VAL A 3 2.14 39.57 19.78
N PRO A 4 2.12 39.33 18.46
CA PRO A 4 2.25 37.94 17.99
C PRO A 4 2.83 37.77 16.57
N GLY A 5 3.72 36.81 16.40
CA GLY A 5 3.97 36.17 15.10
C GLY A 5 3.58 34.70 15.22
N HIS A 6 2.33 34.36 14.89
CA HIS A 6 1.94 32.97 14.72
C HIS A 6 2.66 32.44 13.47
N HIS A 7 3.85 31.87 13.64
CA HIS A 7 4.43 30.97 12.66
C HIS A 7 3.42 29.83 12.46
N ARG A 8 2.75 29.84 11.29
CA ARG A 8 2.01 28.68 10.81
C ARG A 8 2.97 27.51 10.79
N LEU A 9 2.75 26.56 11.69
CA LEU A 9 3.37 25.25 11.60
C LEU A 9 3.08 24.71 10.20
N PRO A 10 4.09 24.26 9.44
CA PRO A 10 3.83 23.52 8.22
C PRO A 10 2.96 22.34 8.63
N GLN A 11 1.78 22.26 8.00
CA GLN A 11 0.86 21.15 8.22
C GLN A 11 1.68 19.88 8.03
N HIS A 12 1.80 19.08 9.08
CA HIS A 12 2.27 17.72 8.94
C HIS A 12 1.26 17.03 8.03
N HIS A 13 1.57 17.03 6.74
CA HIS A 13 0.91 16.23 5.74
C HIS A 13 1.17 14.78 6.14
N ARG A 14 0.36 14.28 7.07
CA ARG A 14 0.20 12.86 7.33
C ARG A 14 0.08 12.26 5.94
N THR A 15 1.11 11.55 5.52
CA THR A 15 1.13 10.93 4.20
C THR A 15 0.21 9.74 4.36
N SER A 16 -1.09 10.01 4.40
CA SER A 16 -2.11 9.00 4.22
C SER A 16 -1.86 8.49 2.82
N ALA A 17 -1.12 7.38 2.74
CA ALA A 17 -1.29 6.41 1.68
C ALA A 17 -2.79 6.15 1.64
N ARG A 18 -3.51 6.90 0.80
CA ARG A 18 -4.94 6.71 0.62
C ARG A 18 -5.05 5.37 -0.08
N ILE A 19 -5.19 4.32 0.70
CA ILE A 19 -5.61 2.99 0.26
C ILE A 19 -6.93 3.25 -0.49
N GLY A 20 -6.88 3.24 -1.83
CA GLY A 20 -8.00 3.67 -2.69
C GLY A 20 -7.63 4.45 -3.95
N ALA A 21 -6.35 4.74 -4.22
CA ALA A 21 -5.97 5.27 -5.52
C ALA A 21 -6.29 4.26 -6.64
N ARG A 22 -6.98 4.69 -7.70
CA ARG A 22 -7.24 3.84 -8.88
C ARG A 22 -5.91 3.48 -9.56
N TYR A 23 -5.72 2.20 -9.83
CA TYR A 23 -4.60 1.70 -10.62
C TYR A 23 -4.54 2.36 -12.00
N PRO A 24 -3.35 2.80 -12.45
CA PRO A 24 -3.15 3.23 -13.83
C PRO A 24 -3.57 2.17 -14.83
N ARG A 25 -4.03 2.61 -16.00
CA ARG A 25 -4.31 1.68 -17.12
C ARG A 25 -3.04 0.90 -17.50
N GLY A 26 -3.21 -0.38 -17.80
CA GLY A 26 -2.15 -1.32 -18.15
C GLY A 26 -1.35 -1.84 -16.95
N TRP A 27 -1.75 -1.53 -15.72
CA TRP A 27 -1.18 -2.14 -14.53
C TRP A 27 -2.01 -3.36 -14.17
N GLU A 28 -1.38 -4.53 -14.25
CA GLU A 28 -1.96 -5.78 -13.82
C GLU A 28 -1.69 -5.94 -12.32
N VAL A 29 -2.76 -6.16 -11.57
CA VAL A 29 -2.82 -6.03 -10.10
C VAL A 29 -3.36 -7.32 -9.47
N SER A 30 -4.05 -8.13 -10.28
CA SER A 30 -4.69 -9.35 -9.83
C SER A 30 -3.77 -10.53 -10.07
N SER A 31 -3.18 -11.05 -9.00
CA SER A 31 -2.53 -12.36 -8.99
C SER A 31 -2.99 -13.11 -7.76
N GLU A 32 -3.23 -14.41 -7.87
CA GLU A 32 -3.70 -15.23 -6.76
C GLU A 32 -2.64 -15.30 -5.65
N ASP A 33 -1.37 -15.43 -6.04
CA ASP A 33 -0.24 -15.59 -5.14
C ASP A 33 0.35 -14.29 -4.58
N TYR A 34 0.00 -13.14 -5.16
CA TYR A 34 0.57 -11.85 -4.77
C TYR A 34 -0.49 -10.86 -4.32
N GLU A 35 -0.14 -10.09 -3.30
CA GLU A 35 -0.85 -8.89 -2.87
C GLU A 35 -0.17 -7.68 -3.48
N SER A 36 -0.97 -6.69 -3.89
CA SER A 36 -0.48 -5.46 -4.52
C SER A 36 -1.03 -4.23 -3.83
N MET A 37 -0.18 -3.23 -3.64
CA MET A 37 -0.54 -1.94 -3.05
C MET A 37 -0.13 -0.79 -3.97
N LEU A 38 -1.03 0.17 -4.18
CA LEU A 38 -0.72 1.40 -4.91
C LEU A 38 -0.39 2.54 -3.95
N ILE A 39 0.81 3.09 -4.08
CA ILE A 39 1.21 4.32 -3.42
C ILE A 39 1.18 5.48 -4.42
N LYS A 40 0.53 6.58 -4.04
CA LYS A 40 0.63 7.86 -4.76
C LYS A 40 1.57 8.78 -3.99
N LEU A 41 2.65 9.20 -4.65
CA LEU A 41 3.61 10.17 -4.15
C LEU A 41 3.30 11.54 -4.78
N PRO A 42 3.04 12.56 -3.95
CA PRO A 42 2.94 13.96 -4.39
C PRO A 42 4.24 14.48 -5.05
N PRO A 43 4.15 15.59 -5.82
CA PRO A 43 5.32 16.19 -6.48
C PRO A 43 6.33 16.80 -5.50
N ASP A 44 5.88 17.29 -4.34
CA ASP A 44 6.72 17.88 -3.29
C ASP A 44 7.60 16.84 -2.56
N VAL A 45 7.27 15.56 -2.65
CA VAL A 45 8.08 14.49 -2.05
C VAL A 45 9.36 14.31 -2.87
N THR A 46 10.51 14.64 -2.31
CA THR A 46 11.78 14.47 -3.01
C THR A 46 12.04 12.99 -3.36
N ARG A 47 12.89 12.76 -4.37
CA ARG A 47 13.33 11.40 -4.73
C ARG A 47 14.00 10.68 -3.56
N VAL A 48 14.84 11.38 -2.78
CA VAL A 48 15.55 10.80 -1.63
C VAL A 48 14.57 10.34 -0.55
N THR A 49 13.61 11.20 -0.17
CA THR A 49 12.58 10.85 0.81
C THR A 49 11.69 9.70 0.33
N ALA A 50 11.31 9.71 -0.95
CA ALA A 50 10.54 8.62 -1.54
C ALA A 50 11.33 7.29 -1.49
N SER A 51 12.58 7.29 -1.93
CA SER A 51 13.45 6.11 -1.91
C SER A 51 13.59 5.55 -0.50
N MET A 52 13.90 6.39 0.49
CA MET A 52 14.06 5.95 1.87
C MET A 52 12.78 5.28 2.40
N ARG A 53 11.62 5.89 2.20
CA ARG A 53 10.33 5.31 2.64
C ARG A 53 10.04 3.98 1.95
N LEU A 54 10.25 3.91 0.64
CA LEU A 54 10.00 2.69 -0.14
C LEU A 54 10.98 1.56 0.23
N SER A 55 12.23 1.87 0.53
CA SER A 55 13.20 0.90 1.03
C SER A 55 12.77 0.34 2.38
N LEU A 56 12.32 1.16 3.33
CA LEU A 56 11.84 0.66 4.62
C LEU A 56 10.65 -0.30 4.46
N GLU A 57 9.68 0.04 3.61
CA GLU A 57 8.56 -0.86 3.29
C GLU A 57 9.05 -2.18 2.68
N ALA A 58 10.15 -2.15 1.94
CA ALA A 58 10.70 -3.34 1.34
C ALA A 58 11.41 -4.25 2.33
N GLU A 59 12.33 -3.67 3.11
CA GLU A 59 13.11 -4.42 4.09
C GLU A 59 12.25 -4.95 5.24
N PHE A 60 11.30 -4.14 5.73
CA PHE A 60 10.54 -4.45 6.95
C PHE A 60 9.08 -4.81 6.70
N GLY A 61 8.47 -4.34 5.60
CA GLY A 61 7.09 -4.64 5.23
C GLY A 61 6.94 -5.85 4.30
N GLY A 62 8.07 -6.37 3.77
CA GLY A 62 8.11 -7.46 2.80
C GLY A 62 7.55 -7.05 1.43
N TRP A 63 7.51 -5.75 1.13
CA TRP A 63 7.02 -5.23 -0.14
C TRP A 63 8.14 -5.09 -1.17
N GLU A 64 7.86 -5.39 -2.42
CA GLU A 64 8.80 -5.18 -3.51
C GLU A 64 8.26 -4.12 -4.46
N LEU A 65 9.13 -3.24 -4.96
CA LEU A 65 8.75 -2.29 -6.01
C LEU A 65 8.52 -3.06 -7.31
N SER A 66 7.28 -3.05 -7.80
CA SER A 66 6.91 -3.71 -9.05
C SER A 66 6.93 -2.77 -10.24
N ARG A 67 6.33 -1.58 -10.11
CA ARG A 67 6.23 -0.59 -11.20
C ARG A 67 6.23 0.82 -10.66
N VAL A 68 6.81 1.76 -11.42
CA VAL A 68 6.77 3.19 -11.12
C VAL A 68 6.34 3.95 -12.37
N ARG A 69 5.45 4.93 -12.21
CA ARG A 69 5.10 5.89 -13.27
C ARG A 69 5.15 7.30 -12.72
N LEU A 70 5.97 8.14 -13.34
CA LEU A 70 5.99 9.59 -13.15
C LEU A 70 4.97 10.21 -14.13
N TYR A 71 4.22 11.18 -13.64
CA TYR A 71 3.28 11.98 -14.43
C TYR A 71 3.83 13.40 -14.63
N SER A 72 3.30 14.11 -15.63
CA SER A 72 3.72 15.48 -15.97
C SER A 72 3.43 16.50 -14.87
N ASP A 73 2.44 16.24 -14.01
CA ASP A 73 2.14 17.03 -12.80
C ASP A 73 3.15 16.78 -11.65
N GLY A 74 4.19 15.97 -11.90
CA GLY A 74 5.20 15.58 -10.93
C GLY A 74 4.76 14.49 -9.94
N THR A 75 3.48 14.07 -9.99
CA THR A 75 3.03 12.96 -9.16
C THR A 75 3.66 11.66 -9.64
N ARG A 76 3.98 10.77 -8.69
CA ARG A 76 4.40 9.41 -8.99
C ARG A 76 3.39 8.43 -8.45
N LYS A 77 3.09 7.40 -9.23
CA LYS A 77 2.42 6.21 -8.74
C LYS A 77 3.44 5.08 -8.67
N VAL A 78 3.42 4.34 -7.57
CA VAL A 78 4.31 3.22 -7.29
C VAL A 78 3.44 2.02 -6.95
N LEU A 79 3.59 0.94 -7.72
CA LEU A 79 3.00 -0.35 -7.43
C LEU A 79 3.99 -1.14 -6.58
N LEU A 80 3.58 -1.49 -5.38
CA LEU A 80 4.27 -2.47 -4.55
C LEU A 80 3.56 -3.82 -4.67
N ARG A 81 4.33 -4.90 -4.58
CA ARG A 81 3.81 -6.28 -4.52
C ARG A 81 4.46 -7.07 -3.39
N ARG A 82 3.76 -8.04 -2.82
CA ARG A 82 4.35 -9.03 -1.91
C ARG A 82 3.65 -10.36 -2.09
N LYS A 83 4.32 -11.47 -1.76
CA LYS A 83 3.68 -12.79 -1.80
C LYS A 83 2.62 -12.88 -0.70
N LYS A 84 1.43 -13.37 -1.03
CA LYS A 84 0.42 -13.67 -0.01
C LYS A 84 0.94 -14.83 0.84
N PRO A 85 0.71 -14.80 2.16
CA PRO A 85 0.91 -16.02 2.95
C PRO A 85 0.06 -17.13 2.33
N PRO A 86 0.53 -18.39 2.35
CA PRO A 86 -0.29 -19.49 1.90
C PRO A 86 -1.63 -19.38 2.59
N ARG A 87 -2.73 -19.45 1.82
CA ARG A 87 -4.07 -19.53 2.41
C ARG A 87 -3.99 -20.71 3.37
N ARG A 88 -4.11 -20.47 4.67
CA ARG A 88 -4.18 -21.59 5.61
C ARG A 88 -5.33 -22.46 5.12
N ARG A 89 -5.01 -23.66 4.64
CA ARG A 89 -6.00 -24.67 4.29
C ARG A 89 -6.71 -24.98 5.60
N GLY A 90 -7.91 -24.44 5.76
CA GLY A 90 -8.72 -24.56 6.96
C GLY A 90 -10.17 -24.66 6.53
N GLY A 91 -10.70 -25.88 6.58
CA GLY A 91 -12.07 -26.20 6.22
C GLY A 91 -12.19 -27.45 5.38
N ASP A 92 -11.57 -28.55 5.83
CA ASP A 92 -11.93 -29.88 5.37
C ASP A 92 -13.42 -30.05 5.68
N HIS A 93 -14.23 -30.20 4.63
CA HIS A 93 -15.63 -30.54 4.74
C HIS A 93 -15.75 -31.91 5.42
N LEU A 94 -16.02 -31.93 6.73
CA LEU A 94 -16.68 -33.07 7.34
C LEU A 94 -18.19 -32.79 7.32
N ALA A 95 -18.80 -33.17 6.21
CA ALA A 95 -20.22 -33.46 6.16
C ALA A 95 -20.46 -34.87 6.73
N ASP A 96 -21.66 -35.03 7.28
CA ASP A 96 -22.40 -36.28 7.42
C ASP A 96 -22.12 -37.15 8.67
N GLY A 97 -23.19 -37.41 9.41
CA GLY A 97 -23.19 -38.14 10.68
C GLY A 97 -24.51 -37.98 11.41
N SER A 98 -25.59 -38.39 10.76
CA SER A 98 -26.92 -38.59 11.34
C SER A 98 -26.85 -39.34 12.69
N ALA A 99 -27.09 -38.63 13.80
CA ALA A 99 -27.54 -39.28 15.03
C ALA A 99 -29.05 -39.50 14.88
N GLN A 100 -29.39 -40.70 14.43
CA GLN A 100 -30.72 -41.27 14.51
C GLN A 100 -31.18 -41.23 15.98
N ALA A 101 -32.40 -40.72 16.18
CA ALA A 101 -33.19 -41.04 17.35
C ALA A 101 -33.43 -42.55 17.40
N CYS A 102 -33.22 -43.15 18.58
CA CYS A 102 -33.83 -44.37 19.08
C CYS A 102 -33.78 -44.30 20.61
#